data_AF-T1A6L1-F1
#
_entry.id   AF-T1A6L1-F1
#
_cell.length_a   1.000
_cell.length_b   1.000
_cell.length_c   1.000
_cell.angle_alpha   90.00
_cell.angle_beta   90.00
_cell.angle_gamma   90.00
#
_symmetry.space_group_name_H-M   'P 1'
#
loop_
_entity.id
_entity.type
_entity.pdbx_description
1 polymer ?
#
loop_
_entity_poly.entity_id
_entity_poly.type
_entity_poly.pdbx_seq_one_letter_code
_entity_poly.pdbx_strand_id
1 'polypeptide(L)'
;MTAPSPARDALDDKVNRVFAGKVVRKDLVRKVKVGANVPVFVLEFLLGKYCASSDEVAIQMGLTVVNDTLAHNYIRADESMKAQATVKDRGRHSFIDKVKVRLVDSDYWAEVTNFGHKFVHIPEHYVREYERW
;
A
#
# COMPACT_ATOMS: atom_id res chain seq x y z
N MET A 1 19.67 -13.19 -14.13
CA MET A 1 19.14 -13.06 -15.51
C MET A 1 17.63 -12.84 -15.38
N THR A 2 17.15 -11.62 -15.55
CA THR A 2 15.72 -11.28 -15.54
C THR A 2 15.06 -11.88 -16.77
N ALA A 3 13.97 -12.64 -16.60
CA ALA A 3 13.19 -13.16 -17.71
C ALA A 3 12.72 -12.00 -18.62
N PRO A 4 12.66 -12.18 -19.95
CA PRO A 4 12.17 -11.14 -20.85
C PRO A 4 10.73 -10.75 -20.45
N SER A 5 10.45 -9.45 -20.37
CA SER A 5 9.08 -8.96 -20.22
C SER A 5 8.25 -9.52 -21.37
N PRO A 6 7.05 -10.07 -21.12
CA PRO A 6 6.20 -10.57 -22.19
C PRO A 6 5.95 -9.46 -23.21
N ALA A 7 6.03 -9.80 -24.50
CA ALA A 7 5.73 -8.88 -25.58
C ALA A 7 4.25 -8.47 -25.51
N ARG A 8 3.97 -7.17 -25.69
CA ARG A 8 2.59 -6.66 -25.72
C ARG A 8 1.85 -7.20 -26.93
N ASP A 9 0.59 -7.55 -26.73
CA ASP A 9 -0.31 -7.90 -27.82
C ASP A 9 -1.29 -6.76 -28.17
N ALA A 10 -2.13 -6.99 -29.19
CA ALA A 10 -3.10 -6.00 -29.64
C ALA A 10 -4.18 -5.69 -28.57
N LEU A 11 -4.46 -6.62 -27.66
CA LEU A 11 -5.41 -6.39 -26.56
C LEU A 11 -4.78 -5.48 -25.51
N ASP A 12 -3.52 -5.71 -25.14
CA ASP A 12 -2.77 -4.86 -24.23
C ASP A 12 -2.75 -3.41 -24.73
N ASP A 13 -2.45 -3.19 -26.01
CA ASP A 13 -2.42 -1.86 -26.60
C ASP A 13 -3.80 -1.21 -26.62
N LYS A 14 -4.84 -1.95 -26.99
CA LYS A 14 -6.23 -1.45 -26.98
C LYS A 14 -6.66 -1.04 -25.57
N VAL A 15 -6.37 -1.86 -24.56
CA VAL A 15 -6.75 -1.64 -23.18
C VAL A 15 -5.98 -0.47 -22.58
N ASN A 16 -4.67 -0.36 -22.81
CA ASN A 16 -3.87 0.78 -22.37
C ASN A 16 -4.30 2.10 -23.04
N ARG A 17 -4.79 2.05 -24.30
CA ARG A 17 -5.31 3.23 -24.99
C ARG A 17 -6.67 3.69 -24.45
N VAL A 18 -7.60 2.76 -24.22
CA VAL A 18 -8.98 3.11 -23.80
C VAL A 18 -9.06 3.38 -22.29
N PHE A 19 -8.24 2.69 -21.48
CA PHE A 19 -8.27 2.74 -20.02
C PHE A 19 -6.93 3.25 -19.46
N ALA A 20 -6.33 4.25 -20.09
CA ALA A 20 -5.09 4.86 -19.62
C ALA A 20 -5.19 5.25 -18.14
N GLY A 21 -4.17 4.94 -17.33
CA GLY A 21 -4.19 5.20 -15.89
C GLY A 21 -4.98 4.18 -15.05
N LYS A 22 -5.61 3.17 -15.66
CA LYS A 22 -6.41 2.14 -14.96
C LYS A 22 -5.88 0.72 -15.16
N VAL A 23 -4.87 0.56 -16.00
CA VAL A 23 -4.31 -0.74 -16.40
C VAL A 23 -2.96 -0.90 -15.75
N VAL A 24 -2.78 -2.02 -15.04
CA VAL A 24 -1.55 -2.32 -14.31
C VAL A 24 -1.05 -3.69 -14.73
N ARG A 25 0.24 -3.77 -15.04
CA ARG A 25 0.86 -5.05 -15.37
C ARG A 25 1.04 -5.91 -14.12
N LYS A 26 0.50 -7.12 -14.14
CA LYS A 26 0.52 -8.04 -12.99
C LYS A 26 1.91 -8.62 -12.67
N ASP A 27 2.85 -8.63 -13.62
CA ASP A 27 4.22 -9.08 -13.38
C ASP A 27 4.96 -8.19 -12.36
N LEU A 28 4.59 -6.91 -12.29
CA LEU A 28 5.17 -5.95 -11.34
C LEU A 28 4.94 -6.35 -9.87
N VAL A 29 3.78 -6.95 -9.55
CA VAL A 29 3.48 -7.44 -8.21
C VAL A 29 4.52 -8.46 -7.76
N ARG A 30 4.91 -9.36 -8.66
CA ARG A 30 5.93 -10.39 -8.37
C ARG A 30 7.31 -9.77 -8.14
N LYS A 31 7.67 -8.73 -8.90
CA LYS A 31 8.96 -8.03 -8.74
C LYS A 31 9.08 -7.36 -7.36
N VAL A 32 8.01 -6.72 -6.88
CA VAL A 32 8.01 -6.02 -5.57
C VAL A 32 7.92 -7.00 -4.39
N LYS A 33 7.21 -8.13 -4.54
CA LYS A 33 7.00 -9.10 -3.45
C LYS A 33 8.29 -9.72 -2.91
N VAL A 34 9.37 -9.78 -3.69
CA VAL A 34 10.64 -10.43 -3.29
C VAL A 34 11.32 -9.69 -2.12
N GLY A 35 11.02 -8.41 -1.89
CA GLY A 35 11.67 -7.60 -0.85
C GLY A 35 10.88 -7.39 0.45
N ALA A 36 9.60 -7.76 0.52
CA ALA A 36 8.75 -7.42 1.66
C ALA A 36 7.62 -8.43 1.90
N ASN A 37 7.42 -8.84 3.15
CA ASN A 37 6.28 -9.66 3.58
C ASN A 37 5.03 -8.77 3.75
N VAL A 38 4.54 -8.24 2.62
CA VAL A 38 3.40 -7.32 2.54
C VAL A 38 2.23 -8.05 1.88
N PRO A 39 0.99 -7.88 2.37
CA PRO A 39 -0.18 -8.46 1.73
C PRO A 39 -0.32 -8.01 0.26
N VAL A 40 -0.68 -8.94 -0.61
CA VAL A 40 -0.72 -8.70 -2.08
C VAL A 40 -1.63 -7.54 -2.45
N PHE A 41 -2.80 -7.41 -1.81
CA PHE A 41 -3.75 -6.34 -2.10
C PHE A 41 -3.18 -4.93 -1.84
N VAL A 42 -2.25 -4.78 -0.88
CA VAL A 42 -1.57 -3.50 -0.62
C VAL A 42 -0.61 -3.19 -1.77
N LEU A 43 0.14 -4.19 -2.23
CA LEU A 43 1.04 -4.04 -3.38
C LEU A 43 0.24 -3.68 -4.64
N GLU A 44 -0.89 -4.35 -4.88
CA GLU A 44 -1.77 -4.06 -6.01
C GLU A 44 -2.34 -2.65 -5.95
N PHE A 45 -2.74 -2.18 -4.76
CA PHE A 45 -3.20 -0.81 -4.56
C PHE A 45 -2.11 0.22 -4.89
N LEU A 46 -0.89 0.04 -4.36
CA LEU A 46 0.23 0.94 -4.62
C LEU A 46 0.64 0.94 -6.09
N LEU A 47 0.73 -0.23 -6.72
CA LEU A 47 1.01 -0.36 -8.15
C LEU A 47 -0.11 0.23 -9.01
N GLY A 48 -1.37 0.11 -8.61
CA GLY A 48 -2.49 0.78 -9.26
C GLY A 48 -2.43 2.30 -9.18
N LYS A 49 -1.90 2.83 -8.07
CA LYS A 49 -1.76 4.27 -7.87
C LYS A 49 -0.58 4.87 -8.63
N TYR A 50 0.56 4.15 -8.71
CA TYR A 50 1.82 4.72 -9.20
C TYR A 50 2.35 4.08 -10.50
N CYS A 51 1.89 2.89 -10.87
CA CYS A 51 2.39 2.12 -12.02
C CYS A 51 1.31 1.81 -13.07
N ALA A 52 0.18 2.52 -13.06
CA ALA A 52 -0.89 2.35 -14.04
C ALA A 52 -0.55 3.05 -15.38
N SER A 53 0.55 2.65 -16.01
CA SER A 53 1.05 3.21 -17.25
C SER A 53 1.55 2.12 -18.20
N SER A 54 1.60 2.44 -19.48
CA SER A 54 2.23 1.63 -20.52
C SER A 54 3.68 2.01 -20.79
N ASP A 55 4.11 3.21 -20.40
CA ASP A 55 5.47 3.69 -20.61
C ASP A 55 6.43 3.08 -19.57
N GLU A 56 7.51 2.47 -20.03
CA GLU A 56 8.44 1.73 -19.16
C GLU A 56 9.20 2.69 -18.22
N VAL A 57 9.48 3.93 -18.65
CA VAL A 57 10.13 4.95 -17.81
C VAL A 57 9.19 5.36 -16.68
N ALA A 58 7.93 5.65 -16.99
CA ALA A 58 6.90 5.94 -15.99
C ALA A 58 6.70 4.78 -15.01
N ILE A 59 6.65 3.54 -15.50
CA ILE A 59 6.56 2.35 -14.63
C ILE A 59 7.76 2.29 -13.69
N GLN A 60 8.98 2.47 -14.20
CA GLN A 60 10.19 2.38 -13.39
C GLN A 60 10.25 3.48 -12.32
N MET A 61 9.85 4.71 -12.64
CA MET A 61 9.70 5.78 -11.64
C MET A 61 8.64 5.43 -10.59
N GLY A 62 7.49 4.91 -11.03
CA GLY A 62 6.42 4.45 -10.14
C GLY A 62 6.90 3.36 -9.18
N LEU A 63 7.69 2.39 -9.67
CA LEU A 63 8.26 1.34 -8.85
C LEU A 63 9.20 1.90 -7.77
N THR A 64 10.00 2.92 -8.08
CA THR A 64 10.83 3.60 -7.08
C THR A 64 9.96 4.18 -5.96
N VAL A 65 8.88 4.91 -6.31
CA VAL A 65 7.95 5.48 -5.33
C VAL A 65 7.27 4.40 -4.47
N VAL A 66 6.88 3.28 -5.08
CA VAL A 66 6.28 2.14 -4.36
C VAL A 66 7.27 1.53 -3.37
N ASN A 67 8.51 1.29 -3.81
CA ASN A 67 9.55 0.74 -2.95
C ASN A 67 9.89 1.68 -1.79
N ASP A 68 10.00 2.98 -2.05
CA ASP A 68 10.25 4.00 -1.03
C ASP A 68 9.09 4.06 -0.02
N THR A 69 7.85 4.03 -0.50
CA THR A 69 6.66 4.02 0.36
C THR A 69 6.66 2.78 1.26
N LEU A 70 6.95 1.61 0.71
CA LEU A 70 7.02 0.38 1.51
C LEU A 70 8.16 0.44 2.53
N ALA A 71 9.34 0.95 2.15
CA ALA A 71 10.49 1.04 3.03
C ALA A 71 10.28 1.99 4.23
N HIS A 72 9.55 3.09 4.03
CA HIS A 72 9.40 4.13 5.05
C HIS A 72 8.05 4.11 5.79
N ASN A 73 7.02 3.52 5.21
CA ASN A 73 5.66 3.57 5.75
C ASN A 73 5.11 2.19 6.13
N TYR A 74 5.66 1.06 5.65
CA TYR A 74 5.17 -0.25 6.08
C TYR A 74 5.86 -0.71 7.37
N ILE A 75 5.07 -1.02 8.40
CA ILE A 75 5.59 -1.51 9.67
C ILE A 75 5.68 -3.04 9.61
N ARG A 76 6.87 -3.60 9.80
CA ARG A 76 7.03 -5.05 10.01
C ARG A 76 6.60 -5.42 11.43
N ALA A 77 6.14 -6.65 11.62
CA ALA A 77 5.61 -7.12 12.90
C ALA A 77 6.62 -7.00 14.07
N ASP A 78 7.91 -7.03 13.78
CA ASP A 78 9.03 -6.90 14.72
C ASP A 78 9.55 -5.45 14.88
N GLU A 79 9.05 -4.49 14.10
CA GLU A 79 9.53 -3.09 14.08
C GLU A 79 8.59 -2.10 14.80
N SER A 80 7.68 -2.59 15.67
CA SER A 80 6.69 -1.75 16.37
C SER A 80 7.32 -0.63 17.21
N MET A 81 8.37 -0.93 18.00
CA MET A 81 9.09 0.06 18.82
C MET A 81 9.73 1.16 17.97
N LYS A 82 10.30 0.80 16.83
CA LYS A 82 10.91 1.75 15.88
C LYS A 82 9.85 2.68 15.29
N ALA A 83 8.68 2.13 14.93
CA ALA A 83 7.56 2.93 14.43
C ALA A 83 7.06 3.92 15.49
N GLN A 84 6.90 3.48 16.74
CA GLN A 84 6.49 4.36 17.86
C GLN A 84 7.52 5.46 18.14
N ALA A 85 8.81 5.12 18.18
CA ALA A 85 9.90 6.10 18.34
C ALA A 85 9.88 7.15 17.21
N THR A 86 9.67 6.72 15.96
CA THR A 86 9.57 7.62 14.81
C THR A 86 8.45 8.65 14.98
N VAL A 87 7.27 8.24 15.47
CA VAL A 87 6.16 9.17 15.73
C VAL A 87 6.46 10.08 16.89
N LYS A 88 7.07 9.55 17.96
CA LYS A 88 7.48 10.35 19.12
C LYS A 88 8.44 11.47 18.72
N ASP A 89 9.44 11.15 17.89
CA ASP A 89 10.48 12.10 17.50
C ASP A 89 10.00 13.11 16.45
N ARG A 90 9.16 12.68 15.51
CA ARG A 90 8.66 13.52 14.40
C ARG A 90 7.34 14.22 14.70
N GLY A 91 6.65 13.85 15.78
CA GLY A 91 5.29 14.25 16.12
C GLY A 91 4.20 13.60 15.25
N ARG A 92 4.44 13.43 13.94
CA ARG A 92 3.51 12.77 13.02
C ARG A 92 4.26 11.97 11.95
N HIS A 93 3.79 10.76 11.66
CA HIS A 93 4.26 9.94 10.56
C HIS A 93 3.10 9.12 9.98
N SER A 94 3.14 8.82 8.68
CA SER A 94 2.12 7.99 8.02
C SER A 94 2.60 6.55 7.93
N PHE A 95 1.76 5.59 8.29
CA PHE A 95 2.09 4.17 8.17
C PHE A 95 1.01 3.40 7.41
N ILE A 96 1.43 2.28 6.83
CA ILE A 96 0.58 1.24 6.30
C ILE A 96 0.52 0.15 7.36
N ASP A 97 -0.66 -0.05 7.94
CA ASP A 97 -0.90 -1.06 8.96
C ASP A 97 -2.32 -1.63 8.87
N LYS A 98 -2.53 -2.79 9.49
CA LYS A 98 -3.84 -3.38 9.71
C LYS A 98 -4.48 -2.75 10.95
N VAL A 99 -5.56 -2.02 10.71
CA VAL A 99 -6.37 -1.39 11.76
C VAL A 99 -7.63 -2.22 12.00
N LYS A 100 -7.90 -2.56 13.27
CA LYS A 100 -9.15 -3.21 13.68
C LYS A 100 -9.91 -2.25 14.58
N VAL A 101 -11.09 -1.82 14.16
CA VAL A 101 -11.93 -0.89 14.92
C VAL A 101 -13.00 -1.67 15.68
N ARG A 102 -13.28 -1.25 16.92
CA ARG A 102 -14.38 -1.74 17.75
C ARG A 102 -15.13 -0.57 18.38
N LEU A 103 -16.43 -0.72 18.56
CA LEU A 103 -17.24 0.21 19.35
C LEU A 103 -17.20 -0.22 20.81
N VAL A 104 -16.86 0.70 21.72
CA VAL A 104 -16.90 0.48 23.17
C VAL A 104 -17.68 1.63 23.79
N ASP A 105 -18.75 1.31 24.51
CA ASP A 105 -19.74 2.28 24.99
C ASP A 105 -20.33 3.12 23.85
N SER A 106 -19.85 4.35 23.67
CA SER A 106 -20.24 5.28 22.61
C SER A 106 -19.08 5.73 21.71
N ASP A 107 -17.87 5.23 21.96
CA ASP A 107 -16.65 5.66 21.25
C ASP A 107 -16.02 4.53 20.44
N TYR A 108 -15.42 4.90 19.30
CA TYR A 108 -14.69 3.96 18.46
C TYR A 108 -13.20 3.90 18.84
N TRP A 109 -12.73 2.69 19.10
CA TRP A 109 -11.36 2.40 19.45
C TRP A 109 -10.72 1.44 18.46
N ALA A 110 -9.48 1.71 18.09
CA ALA A 110 -8.71 0.92 17.15
C ALA A 110 -7.54 0.19 17.81
N GLU A 111 -7.34 -1.05 17.38
CA GLU A 111 -6.07 -1.77 17.46
C GLU A 111 -5.30 -1.57 16.15
N VAL A 112 -4.09 -1.03 16.27
CA VAL A 112 -3.15 -0.81 15.17
C VAL A 112 -2.08 -1.90 15.29
N THR A 113 -2.18 -2.92 14.42
CA THR A 113 -1.63 -4.26 14.65
C THR A 113 -0.10 -4.26 14.74
N ASN A 114 0.59 -3.78 13.70
CA ASN A 114 2.05 -3.77 13.65
C ASN A 114 2.64 -2.58 14.43
N PHE A 115 1.92 -1.47 14.54
CA PHE A 115 2.29 -0.36 15.43
C PHE A 115 2.24 -0.77 16.92
N GLY A 116 1.41 -1.78 17.26
CA GLY A 116 1.37 -2.38 18.58
C GLY A 116 0.56 -1.59 19.62
N HIS A 117 -0.45 -0.81 19.20
CA HIS A 117 -1.29 -0.02 20.12
C HIS A 117 -2.75 -0.43 20.03
N LYS A 118 -3.42 -0.68 21.17
CA LYS A 118 -4.78 -1.25 21.25
C LYS A 118 -5.90 -0.24 21.56
N PHE A 119 -5.51 0.97 21.95
CA PHE A 119 -6.40 2.02 22.44
C PHE A 119 -6.18 3.31 21.66
N VAL A 120 -6.28 3.24 20.33
CA VAL A 120 -6.23 4.44 19.47
C VAL A 120 -7.66 4.93 19.27
N HIS A 121 -7.97 6.13 19.76
CA HIS A 121 -9.29 6.74 19.55
C HIS A 121 -9.47 7.12 18.08
N ILE A 122 -10.61 6.72 17.48
CA ILE A 122 -10.94 7.00 16.08
C ILE A 122 -12.19 7.88 16.03
N PRO A 123 -12.11 9.05 15.38
CA PRO A 123 -13.30 9.87 15.13
C PRO A 123 -14.37 9.12 14.32
N GLU A 124 -15.63 9.26 14.71
CA GLU A 124 -16.77 8.54 14.13
C GLU A 124 -16.88 8.68 12.59
N HIS A 125 -16.53 9.85 12.04
CA HIS A 125 -16.60 10.07 10.59
C HIS A 125 -15.74 9.10 9.78
N TYR A 126 -14.58 8.67 10.31
CA TYR A 126 -13.73 7.69 9.63
C TYR A 126 -14.37 6.31 9.55
N VAL A 127 -15.16 5.92 10.55
CA VAL A 127 -15.84 4.62 10.51
C VAL A 127 -16.89 4.62 9.41
N ARG A 128 -17.69 5.69 9.31
CA ARG A 128 -18.74 5.82 8.30
C ARG A 128 -18.19 5.96 6.87
N GLU A 129 -17.08 6.69 6.69
CA GLU A 129 -16.48 6.92 5.37
C GLU A 129 -15.83 5.66 4.79
N TYR A 130 -15.18 4.86 5.65
CA TYR A 130 -14.41 3.69 5.24
C TYR A 130 -15.11 2.36 5.54
N GLU A 131 -16.39 2.40 5.93
CA GLU A 131 -17.22 1.20 6.09
C GLU A 131 -17.38 0.52 4.72
N ARG A 132 -16.75 -0.66 4.56
CA ARG A 132 -16.92 -1.50 3.38
C ARG A 132 -17.77 -2.69 3.76
N TRP A 133 -19.03 -2.66 3.32
CA TRP A 133 -19.99 -3.77 3.37
C TRP A 133 -19.59 -4.88 2.39
#